data_AF-A0A8T9BR93-F1
#
_entry.id   AF-A0A8T9BR93-F1
#
_cell.length_a   1.000
_cell.length_b   1.000
_cell.length_c   1.000
_cell.angle_alpha   90.00
_cell.angle_beta   90.00
_cell.angle_gamma   90.00
#
_symmetry.space_group_name_H-M   'P 1'
#
loop_
_entity.id
_entity.type
_entity.pdbx_description
1 polymer ?
#
loop_
_entity_poly.entity_id
_entity_poly.type
_entity_poly.pdbx_seq_one_letter_code
_entity_poly.pdbx_strand_id
1 'polypeptide(L)'
;MSLVHLANVCSHLQNASKARLGLTSIPSTNQLLTLSLALQTSGFLSSVTRAGLTPPPLPLSSYTPEEVTQENVSTRRLWLGLKYWNNEPVLAKMEMVSKPTKRVWMDVEGLS
;
A
#
# COMPACT_ATOMS: atom_id res chain seq x y z
N MET A 1 -5.87 11.24 -9.98
CA MET A 1 -6.15 10.45 -8.77
C MET A 1 -7.33 9.54 -9.03
N SER A 2 -7.13 8.23 -9.04
CA SER A 2 -8.12 7.25 -9.50
C SER A 2 -8.58 6.37 -8.35
N LEU A 3 -9.87 6.47 -8.01
CA LEU A 3 -10.49 5.56 -7.02
C LEU A 3 -10.47 4.10 -7.49
N VAL A 4 -10.40 3.86 -8.81
CA VAL A 4 -10.29 2.51 -9.38
C VAL A 4 -8.97 1.87 -8.97
N HIS A 5 -7.85 2.61 -9.07
CA HIS A 5 -6.54 2.11 -8.65
C HIS A 5 -6.50 1.83 -7.15
N LEU A 6 -7.13 2.68 -6.34
CA LEU A 6 -7.21 2.45 -4.89
C LEU A 6 -8.01 1.19 -4.57
N ALA A 7 -9.16 0.98 -5.22
CA ALA A 7 -9.96 -0.24 -5.05
C ALA A 7 -9.16 -1.51 -5.41
N ASN A 8 -8.41 -1.47 -6.53
CA ASN A 8 -7.55 -2.56 -6.94
C ASN A 8 -6.44 -2.84 -5.92
N VAL A 9 -5.84 -1.80 -5.33
CA VAL A 9 -4.83 -1.94 -4.28
C VAL A 9 -5.40 -2.54 -2.99
N CYS A 10 -6.61 -2.13 -2.57
CA CYS A 10 -7.27 -2.75 -1.41
C CYS A 10 -7.46 -4.26 -1.61
N SER A 11 -8.00 -4.65 -2.77
CA SER A 11 -8.18 -6.07 -3.11
C SER A 11 -6.85 -6.82 -3.19
N HIS A 12 -5.83 -6.20 -3.81
CA HIS A 12 -4.48 -6.77 -3.92
C HIS A 12 -3.83 -7.02 -2.55
N LEU A 13 -3.90 -6.05 -1.64
CA LEU A 13 -3.37 -6.18 -0.29
C LEU A 13 -4.07 -7.27 0.51
N GLN A 14 -5.39 -7.39 0.33
CA GLN A 14 -6.16 -8.46 0.96
C GLN A 14 -5.77 -9.84 0.41
N ASN A 15 -5.58 -9.96 -0.90
CA ASN A 15 -5.12 -11.20 -1.52
C ASN A 15 -3.69 -11.56 -1.07
N ALA A 16 -2.78 -10.59 -1.02
CA ALA A 16 -1.42 -10.79 -0.56
C ALA A 16 -1.36 -11.24 0.91
N SER A 17 -2.23 -10.68 1.76
CA SER A 17 -2.35 -11.07 3.18
C SER A 17 -2.93 -12.48 3.33
N LYS A 18 -3.95 -12.83 2.54
CA LYS A 18 -4.50 -14.20 2.49
C LYS A 18 -3.47 -15.23 2.02
N ALA A 19 -2.65 -14.87 1.04
CA ALA A 19 -1.56 -15.69 0.52
C ALA A 19 -0.32 -15.74 1.45
N ARG A 20 -0.34 -15.04 2.59
CA ARG A 20 0.75 -15.00 3.57
C ARG A 20 2.08 -14.52 3.00
N LEU A 21 2.04 -13.59 2.04
CA LEU A 21 3.24 -13.00 1.46
C LEU A 21 3.90 -12.05 2.47
N GLY A 22 5.21 -12.13 2.69
CA GLY A 22 5.92 -11.18 3.55
C GLY A 22 6.07 -9.78 2.94
N LEU A 23 6.06 -9.70 1.61
CA LEU A 23 6.31 -8.48 0.85
C LEU A 23 5.41 -8.46 -0.39
N THR A 24 4.93 -7.28 -0.77
CA THR A 24 4.12 -7.11 -1.98
C THR A 24 4.39 -5.76 -2.65
N SER A 25 4.11 -5.63 -3.95
CA SER A 25 4.32 -4.38 -4.70
C SER A 25 3.02 -3.78 -5.22
N ILE A 26 2.93 -2.45 -5.20
CA ILE A 26 1.81 -1.67 -5.75
C ILE A 26 2.33 -0.54 -6.66
N PRO A 27 1.51 0.04 -7.54
CA PRO A 27 1.92 1.17 -8.37
C PRO A 27 2.38 2.38 -7.55
N SER A 28 3.43 3.06 -8.01
CA SER A 28 3.95 4.26 -7.34
C SER A 28 3.16 5.51 -7.73
N THR A 29 2.21 5.91 -6.88
CA THR A 29 1.48 7.18 -7.00
C THR A 29 1.41 7.89 -5.66
N ASN A 30 1.25 9.22 -5.64
CA ASN A 30 1.20 9.99 -4.39
C ASN A 30 0.04 9.57 -3.49
N GLN A 31 -1.16 9.35 -4.05
CA GLN A 31 -2.32 8.90 -3.28
C GLN A 31 -2.09 7.55 -2.60
N LEU A 32 -1.49 6.59 -3.31
CA LEU A 32 -1.17 5.28 -2.74
C LEU A 32 -0.04 5.35 -1.72
N LEU A 33 0.94 6.24 -1.93
CA LEU A 33 1.99 6.49 -0.96
C LEU A 33 1.40 7.05 0.35
N THR A 34 0.54 8.07 0.29
CA THR A 34 -0.11 8.65 1.47
C THR A 34 -0.90 7.59 2.24
N LEU A 35 -1.68 6.77 1.54
CA LEU A 35 -2.41 5.65 2.15
C LEU A 35 -1.45 4.65 2.81
N SER A 36 -0.38 4.25 2.11
CA SER A 36 0.59 3.28 2.61
C SER A 36 1.31 3.79 3.86
N LEU A 37 1.69 5.07 3.88
CA LEU A 37 2.30 5.71 5.05
C LEU A 37 1.31 5.77 6.23
N ALA A 38 0.04 6.10 5.99
CA ALA A 38 -0.99 6.05 7.03
C ALA A 38 -1.20 4.64 7.59
N LEU A 39 -1.17 3.61 6.75
CA LEU A 39 -1.23 2.20 7.18
C LEU A 39 0.02 1.77 7.95
N GLN A 40 1.18 2.33 7.62
CA GLN A 40 2.42 2.06 8.35
C GLN A 40 2.40 2.71 9.74
N THR A 41 2.01 3.99 9.84
CA THR A 41 1.94 4.72 11.11
C THR A 41 0.88 4.18 12.05
N SER A 42 -0.24 3.69 11.53
CA SER A 42 -1.27 2.97 12.29
C SER A 42 -0.88 1.53 12.66
N GLY A 43 0.26 1.03 12.15
CA GLY A 43 0.82 -0.25 12.54
C GLY A 43 0.40 -1.46 11.69
N PHE A 44 -0.41 -1.29 10.64
CA PHE A 44 -0.81 -2.39 9.76
C PHE A 44 0.32 -2.90 8.85
N LEU A 45 1.19 -2.00 8.37
CA LEU A 45 2.35 -2.36 7.53
C LEU A 45 3.64 -2.31 8.33
N SER A 46 4.62 -3.16 7.98
CA SER A 46 5.96 -3.13 8.60
C SER A 46 6.87 -2.09 7.95
N SER A 47 6.80 -1.95 6.63
CA SER A 47 7.66 -1.03 5.89
C SER A 47 7.00 -0.55 4.60
N VAL A 48 7.38 0.65 4.15
CA VAL A 48 6.96 1.25 2.88
C VAL A 48 8.21 1.82 2.20
N THR A 49 8.58 1.27 1.05
CA THR A 49 9.80 1.65 0.34
C THR A 49 9.56 1.71 -1.15
N ARG A 50 10.12 2.70 -1.84
CA ARG A 50 10.03 2.79 -3.29
C ARG A 50 11.21 2.06 -3.92
N ALA A 51 10.96 1.21 -4.92
CA ALA A 51 12.01 0.54 -5.70
C ALA A 51 11.55 0.29 -7.15
N GLY A 52 12.32 -0.48 -7.91
CA GLY A 52 11.97 -0.88 -9.28
C GLY A 52 10.89 -1.97 -9.36
N LEU A 53 10.81 -2.62 -10.52
CA LEU A 53 9.89 -3.73 -10.79
C LEU A 53 10.26 -5.00 -10.02
N THR A 54 11.52 -5.15 -9.67
CA THR A 54 12.04 -6.26 -8.86
C THR A 54 12.02 -5.91 -7.37
N PRO A 55 11.82 -6.91 -6.49
CA PRO A 55 11.84 -6.69 -5.06
C PRO A 55 13.22 -6.15 -4.64
N PRO A 56 13.26 -5.10 -3.80
CA PRO A 56 14.51 -4.63 -3.22
C PRO A 56 15.11 -5.71 -2.28
N PRO A 57 16.44 -5.71 -2.10
CA PRO A 57 17.10 -6.62 -1.18
C PRO A 57 16.61 -6.41 0.26
N LEU A 58 16.51 -7.51 1.01
CA LEU A 58 16.18 -7.49 2.43
C LEU A 58 17.48 -7.41 3.27
N PRO A 59 17.48 -6.75 4.45
CA PRO A 59 16.36 -6.07 5.08
C PRO A 59 16.06 -4.71 4.45
N LEU A 60 14.78 -4.35 4.39
CA LEU A 60 14.32 -3.14 3.70
C LEU A 60 14.78 -1.83 4.37
N SER A 61 15.16 -1.89 5.65
CA SER A 61 15.62 -0.73 6.44
C SER A 61 16.96 -0.16 5.98
N SER A 62 17.84 -0.98 5.39
CA SER A 62 19.14 -0.53 4.88
C SER A 62 19.11 -0.15 3.41
N TYR A 63 17.99 -0.38 2.73
CA TYR A 63 17.87 -0.08 1.30
C TYR A 63 17.67 1.42 1.08
N THR A 64 18.56 2.03 0.30
CA THR A 64 18.45 3.42 -0.16
C THR A 64 17.78 3.45 -1.53
N PRO A 65 16.57 4.03 -1.65
CA PRO A 65 15.90 4.17 -2.93
C PRO A 65 16.70 5.05 -3.90
N GLU A 66 16.73 4.66 -5.17
CA GLU A 66 17.19 5.54 -6.25
C GLU A 66 16.24 6.74 -6.39
N GLU A 67 16.79 7.90 -6.75
CA GLU A 67 15.99 9.09 -7.03
C GLU A 67 15.01 8.84 -8.18
N VAL A 68 13.81 9.41 -8.07
CA VAL A 68 12.77 9.25 -9.10
C VAL A 68 12.96 10.33 -10.15
N THR A 69 13.35 9.92 -11.35
CA THR A 69 13.53 10.80 -12.53
C THR A 69 12.47 10.47 -13.58
N GLN A 70 12.36 11.31 -14.61
CA GLN A 70 11.41 11.08 -15.72
C GLN A 70 11.70 9.78 -16.49
N GLU A 71 12.96 9.35 -16.53
CA GLU A 71 13.39 8.13 -17.21
C GLU A 71 12.93 6.87 -16.48
N ASN A 72 12.91 6.92 -15.14
CA ASN A 72 12.68 5.73 -14.32
C ASN A 72 11.28 5.66 -13.70
N VAL A 73 10.52 6.76 -13.67
CA VAL A 73 9.21 6.87 -12.99
C VAL A 73 8.21 5.78 -13.39
N SER A 74 8.22 5.36 -14.65
CA SER A 74 7.33 4.33 -15.20
C SER A 74 7.57 2.94 -14.60
N THR A 75 8.81 2.66 -14.17
CA THR A 75 9.22 1.37 -13.62
C THR A 75 9.14 1.32 -12.08
N ARG A 76 8.84 2.45 -11.43
CA ARG A 76 8.82 2.53 -9.96
C ARG A 76 7.56 1.92 -9.36
N ARG A 77 7.78 1.17 -8.28
CA ARG A 77 6.75 0.56 -7.46
C ARG A 77 6.95 0.91 -5.99
N LEU A 78 5.87 0.86 -5.23
CA LEU A 78 5.94 0.88 -3.77
C LEU A 78 5.93 -0.57 -3.30
N TRP A 79 6.96 -0.93 -2.55
CA TRP A 79 7.12 -2.21 -1.90
C TRP A 79 6.67 -2.08 -0.45
N LEU A 80 5.74 -2.95 -0.07
CA LEU A 80 5.03 -2.91 1.20
C LEU A 80 5.32 -4.20 1.96
N GLY A 81 5.84 -4.05 3.18
CA GLY A 81 6.05 -5.15 4.11
C GLY A 81 4.74 -5.47 4.85
N LEU A 82 4.31 -6.73 4.75
CA LEU A 82 3.10 -7.22 5.42
C LEU A 82 3.47 -7.81 6.78
N LYS A 83 2.58 -7.63 7.76
CA LYS A 83 2.74 -8.13 9.12
C LYS A 83 1.86 -9.34 9.38
N TYR A 84 2.43 -10.29 10.12
CA TYR A 84 1.73 -11.47 10.61
C TYR A 84 2.07 -11.65 12.08
N TRP A 85 1.06 -11.96 12.88
CA TRP A 85 1.20 -12.22 14.31
C TRP A 85 0.35 -13.43 14.67
N ASN A 86 0.86 -14.35 15.50
CA ASN A 86 0.15 -15.58 15.88
C ASN A 86 -0.46 -16.35 14.69
N ASN A 87 0.29 -16.43 13.59
CA ASN A 87 -0.17 -17.09 12.36
C ASN A 87 -1.42 -16.45 11.71
N GLU A 88 -1.73 -15.19 12.02
CA GLU A 88 -2.80 -14.40 11.42
C GLU A 88 -2.24 -13.11 10.78
N PRO A 89 -2.80 -12.65 9.64
CA PRO A 89 -2.41 -11.37 9.04
C PRO A 89 -2.92 -10.20 9.88
N VAL A 90 -2.04 -9.22 10.16
CA VAL A 90 -2.45 -7.98 10.85
C VAL A 90 -3.41 -7.16 9.97
N LEU A 91 -3.16 -7.13 8.66
CA LEU A 91 -4.08 -6.55 7.67
C LEU A 91 -5.03 -7.63 7.11
N ALA A 92 -5.94 -8.14 7.95
CA ALA A 92 -6.83 -9.24 7.56
C ALA A 92 -7.90 -8.82 6.52
N LYS A 93 -8.48 -7.63 6.70
CA LYS A 93 -9.57 -7.11 5.86
C LYS A 93 -9.31 -5.65 5.50
N MET A 94 -9.57 -5.31 4.25
CA MET A 94 -9.43 -3.95 3.73
C MET A 94 -10.47 -3.72 2.64
N GLU A 95 -11.34 -2.73 2.83
CA GLU A 95 -12.44 -2.43 1.91
C GLU A 95 -12.51 -0.93 1.66
N MET A 96 -12.93 -0.55 0.45
CA MET A 96 -13.09 0.84 0.07
C MET A 96 -14.54 1.29 0.30
N VAL A 97 -14.72 2.37 1.05
CA VAL A 97 -16.03 2.99 1.30
C VAL A 97 -16.49 3.80 0.08
N SER A 98 -15.69 4.77 -0.35
CA SER A 98 -15.98 5.59 -1.53
C SER A 98 -15.57 4.88 -2.81
N LYS A 99 -16.53 4.36 -3.58
CA LYS A 99 -16.30 3.63 -4.83
C LYS A 99 -16.25 4.59 -6.03
N PRO A 100 -15.63 4.21 -7.16
CA PRO A 100 -15.63 5.03 -8.38
C PRO A 100 -17.04 5.42 -8.85
N THR A 101 -18.00 4.50 -8.69
CA THR A 101 -19.41 4.68 -9.09
C THR A 101 -20.24 5.47 -8.08
N LYS A 102 -19.87 5.44 -6.79
CA LYS A 102 -20.56 6.17 -5.73
C LYS A 102 -19.53 6.68 -4.72
N ARG A 103 -19.26 7.99 -4.80
CA ARG A 103 -18.40 8.68 -3.85
C ARG A 103 -19.21 9.05 -2.61
N VAL A 104 -18.66 8.74 -1.44
CA VAL A 104 -19.25 9.11 -0.15
C VAL A 104 -18.45 10.30 0.38
N TRP A 105 -19.18 11.33 0.77
CA TRP A 105 -18.66 12.51 1.45
C TRP A 105 -19.31 12.55 2.83
N MET A 106 -18.59 13.03 3.83
CA MET A 106 -19.05 13.03 5.21
C MET A 106 -18.54 14.30 5.89
N ASP A 107 -19.45 15.00 6.54
CA ASP A 107 -19.11 16.15 7.37
C ASP A 107 -18.57 15.72 8.73
N VAL A 108 -18.05 16.66 9.50
CA VAL A 108 -17.46 16.40 10.82
C VAL A 108 -18.46 15.71 11.76
N GLU A 109 -19.73 16.12 11.74
CA GLU A 109 -20.81 15.52 12.54
C GLU A 109 -21.08 14.05 12.18
N GLY A 110 -20.77 13.63 10.95
CA GLY A 110 -20.93 12.24 10.54
C GLY A 110 -19.76 11.33 10.95
N LEU A 111 -18.64 11.89 11.40
CA LEU A 111 -17.43 11.14 11.77
C LEU A 111 -17.43 10.70 13.24
N SER A 112 -18.14 11.44 14.10
CA SER A 112 -18.30 11.16 15.54
C SER A 112 -19.33 10.06 15.79
#